data_AF-A0AAD1MR28-F1
#
_entry.id   AF-A0AAD1MR28-F1
#
_cell.length_a   1.000
_cell.length_b   1.000
_cell.length_c   1.000
_cell.angle_alpha   90.00
_cell.angle_beta   90.00
_cell.angle_gamma   90.00
#
_symmetry.space_group_name_H-M   'P 1'
#
loop_
_entity.id
_entity.type
_entity.pdbx_description
1 polymer ?
#
loop_
_entity_poly.entity_id
_entity_poly.type
_entity_poly.pdbx_seq_one_letter_code
_entity_poly.pdbx_strand_id
1 'polypeptide(L)' 'MTRKRTPPRQGRVTVEVAEPHAVYLRGEQRTGTVEDVPVELALTWLRHGWITYAAGDALDGKGAPA' A
#
# COMPACT_ATOMS: atom_id res chain seq x y z
N MET A 1 -9.90 4.24 -25.36
CA MET A 1 -9.19 5.01 -24.32
C MET A 1 -8.19 4.09 -23.63
N THR A 2 -6.91 4.12 -24.03
CA THR A 2 -5.88 3.27 -23.43
C THR A 2 -5.34 3.96 -22.19
N ARG A 3 -5.82 3.56 -20.99
CA ARG A 3 -5.19 3.98 -19.73
C ARG A 3 -3.76 3.45 -19.74
N LYS A 4 -2.79 4.34 -19.96
CA LYS A 4 -1.36 4.08 -19.74
C LYS A 4 -1.22 3.72 -18.27
N ARG A 5 -1.18 2.43 -17.94
CA ARG A 5 -0.82 1.98 -16.59
C ARG A 5 0.67 2.23 -16.49
N THR A 6 1.05 3.27 -15.75
CA THR A 6 2.42 3.42 -15.26
C THR A 6 2.85 2.06 -14.71
N PRO A 7 4.00 1.49 -15.11
CA PRO A 7 4.47 0.25 -14.52
C PRO A 7 4.55 0.49 -13.01
N PRO A 8 3.90 -0.34 -12.18
CA PRO A 8 3.86 -0.10 -10.75
C PRO A 8 5.29 -0.02 -10.26
N ARG A 9 5.61 1.03 -9.49
CA ARG A 9 6.90 1.12 -8.78
C ARG A 9 7.10 -0.24 -8.08
N GLN A 10 8.13 -0.99 -8.50
CA GLN A 10 8.29 -2.40 -8.11
C GLN A 10 8.59 -2.48 -6.63
N GLY A 11 7.54 -2.61 -5.83
CA GLY A 11 7.62 -2.64 -4.37
C GLY A 11 6.29 -3.07 -3.79
N ARG A 12 6.34 -4.03 -2.88
CA ARG A 12 5.18 -4.48 -2.12
C ARG A 12 5.38 -4.18 -0.65
N VAL A 13 4.29 -3.79 0.01
CA VAL A 13 4.28 -3.40 1.41
C VAL A 13 3.09 -4.04 2.12
N THR A 14 3.20 -4.14 3.42
CA THR A 14 2.13 -4.44 4.35
C THR A 14 1.55 -3.13 4.87
N VAL A 15 0.24 -3.02 4.94
CA VAL A 15 -0.46 -1.84 5.44
C VAL A 15 -1.44 -2.21 6.54
N GLU A 16 -1.75 -1.26 7.41
CA GLU A 16 -2.82 -1.37 8.40
C GLU A 16 -3.97 -0.44 8.02
N VAL A 17 -5.12 -1.03 7.74
CA VAL A 17 -6.35 -0.30 7.38
C VAL A 17 -6.95 0.32 8.63
N ALA A 18 -7.19 1.63 8.56
CA ALA A 18 -7.82 2.38 9.62
C ALA A 18 -9.30 1.99 9.74
N GLU A 19 -9.75 1.56 10.91
CA GLU A 19 -11.18 1.37 11.17
C GLU A 19 -11.91 2.73 11.14
N PRO A 20 -13.14 2.83 10.62
CA PRO A 20 -14.02 1.76 10.12
C PRO A 20 -13.88 1.52 8.60
N HIS A 21 -12.78 1.94 7.99
CA HIS A 21 -12.61 1.84 6.54
C HIS A 21 -12.25 0.44 6.08
N ALA A 22 -12.45 0.19 4.79
CA ALA A 22 -12.02 -1.01 4.12
C ALA A 22 -11.39 -0.65 2.77
N VAL A 23 -10.39 -1.42 2.37
CA VAL A 23 -9.67 -1.22 1.11
C VAL A 23 -9.95 -2.38 0.16
N TYR A 24 -9.91 -2.12 -1.15
CA TYR A 24 -10.06 -3.16 -2.16
C TYR A 24 -8.71 -3.51 -2.77
N LEU A 25 -8.30 -4.77 -2.62
CA LEU A 25 -7.10 -5.31 -3.24
C LEU A 25 -7.49 -6.49 -4.13
N ARG A 26 -7.13 -6.44 -5.42
CA ARG A 26 -7.41 -7.50 -6.41
C ARG A 26 -8.90 -7.90 -6.50
N GLY A 27 -9.80 -6.97 -6.21
CA GLY A 27 -11.25 -7.20 -6.24
C GLY A 27 -11.82 -7.74 -4.93
N GLU A 28 -10.99 -7.99 -3.92
CA GLU A 28 -11.42 -8.41 -2.58
C GLU A 28 -11.38 -7.23 -1.62
N GLN A 29 -12.43 -7.09 -0.80
CA GLN A 29 -12.44 -6.14 0.31
C GLN A 29 -11.62 -6.69 1.47
N ARG A 30 -10.73 -5.87 2.01
CA ARG A 30 -9.83 -6.22 3.11
C ARG A 30 -9.88 -5.14 4.20
N THR A 31 -9.73 -5.56 5.44
CA THR A 31 -9.67 -4.73 6.65
C THR A 31 -8.53 -5.21 7.53
N GLY A 32 -8.13 -4.40 8.52
CA GLY A 32 -6.99 -4.70 9.37
C GLY A 32 -5.67 -4.72 8.59
N THR A 33 -4.83 -5.71 8.85
CA THR A 33 -3.53 -5.85 8.19
C THR A 33 -3.67 -6.46 6.81
N VAL A 34 -3.14 -5.76 5.79
CA VAL A 34 -3.17 -6.22 4.38
C VAL A 34 -1.75 -6.25 3.84
N GLU A 35 -1.33 -7.43 3.43
CA GLU A 35 0.02 -7.69 2.89
C GLU A 35 0.05 -7.59 1.36
N ASP A 36 1.26 -7.58 0.80
CA ASP A 36 1.49 -7.70 -0.65
C ASP A 36 0.85 -6.54 -1.47
N VAL A 37 0.67 -5.38 -0.83
CA VAL A 37 0.05 -4.17 -1.41
C VAL A 37 1.08 -3.43 -2.25
N PRO A 38 0.77 -3.06 -3.51
CA PRO A 38 1.66 -2.19 -4.29
C PRO A 38 1.90 -0.86 -3.58
N VAL A 39 3.17 -0.42 -3.51
CA VAL A 39 3.55 0.83 -2.83
C VAL A 39 2.72 2.03 -3.28
N GLU A 40 2.48 2.20 -4.58
CA GLU A 40 1.67 3.32 -5.09
C GLU A 40 0.22 3.28 -4.60
N LEU A 41 -0.34 2.07 -4.47
CA LEU A 41 -1.69 1.88 -3.95
C LEU A 41 -1.74 2.17 -2.44
N ALA A 42 -0.75 1.69 -1.68
CA ALA A 42 -0.60 2.01 -0.27
C ALA A 42 -0.46 3.52 -0.03
N LEU A 43 0.38 4.22 -0.81
CA LEU A 43 0.52 5.68 -0.73
C LEU A 43 -0.78 6.41 -1.06
N THR A 44 -1.55 5.89 -2.02
CA THR A 44 -2.88 6.42 -2.34
C THR A 44 -3.81 6.28 -1.14
N TRP A 45 -3.91 5.09 -0.55
CA TRP A 45 -4.72 4.85 0.65
C TRP A 45 -4.28 5.71 1.83
N LEU A 46 -2.97 5.89 2.03
CA LEU A 46 -2.42 6.73 3.10
C LEU A 46 -2.85 8.19 2.90
N ARG A 47 -2.75 8.70 1.68
CA ARG A 47 -3.19 10.07 1.34
C ARG A 47 -4.69 10.27 1.56
N HIS A 48 -5.49 9.23 1.38
CA HIS A 48 -6.92 9.25 1.64
C HIS A 48 -7.30 8.99 3.11
N GLY A 49 -6.33 8.65 3.97
CA GLY A 49 -6.57 8.32 5.38
C GLY A 49 -7.25 6.96 5.59
N TRP A 50 -7.21 6.07 4.60
CA TRP A 50 -7.80 4.72 4.71
C TRP A 50 -6.88 3.73 5.42
N ILE A 51 -5.58 4.02 5.47
CA ILE A 51 -4.60 3.25 6.23
C ILE A 51 -3.91 4.18 7.24
N THR A 52 -3.57 3.64 8.40
CA THR A 52 -2.79 4.33 9.45
C THR A 52 -1.30 4.18 9.21
N TYR A 53 -0.89 3.06 8.60
CA TYR A 53 0.50 2.64 8.53
C TYR A 53 0.78 1.84 7.26
N ALA A 54 2.00 1.97 6.73
CA ALA A 54 2.53 1.16 5.64
C ALA A 54 4.01 0.82 5.92
N ALA A 55 4.36 -0.46 5.86
CA ALA A 55 5.71 -0.98 6.06
C ALA A 55 6.08 -1.99 4.98
N GLY A 56 7.33 -1.94 4.55
CA GLY A 56 7.91 -2.99 3.71
C GLY A 56 9.27 -2.59 3.20
N ASP A 57 10.01 -3.58 2.74
CA ASP A 57 11.37 -3.47 2.22
C ASP A 57 11.50 -2.37 1.15
N ALA A 58 10.44 -2.17 0.35
CA ALA A 58 10.40 -1.12 -0.68
C ALA A 58 10.22 0.32 -0.16
N LEU A 59 9.80 0.50 1.10
CA LEU A 59 9.74 1.81 1.78
C LEU A 59 10.97 2.05 2.67
N ASP A 60 11.67 0.97 3.07
CA ASP A 60 12.89 1.00 3.87
C ASP A 60 14.14 1.32 3.02
N GLY A 61 14.01 2.28 2.10
CA GLY A 61 15.13 2.84 1.33
C GLY A 61 16.08 3.70 2.16
N LYS A 62 16.17 3.46 3.47
CA LYS A 62 17.12 4.10 4.37
C LYS A 62 17.81 3.00 5.16
N GLY A 63 18.92 2.51 4.59
CA GLY A 63 19.78 1.55 5.26
C GLY A 63 19.97 1.94 6.72
N ALA A 64 19.68 0.99 7.61
CA ALA A 64 20.15 1.03 8.97
C ALA A 64 21.68 0.86 8.94
N PRO A 65 22.49 1.86 9.36
CA PRO A 65 23.88 1.59 9.64
C PRO A 65 23.96 0.86 10.98
N ALA A 66 24.58 -0.33 10.97
CA ALA A 66 25.26 -0.90 12.13
C ALA A 66 26.58 -1.50 11.64
#